data_AF-T1IAV5-F1
#
_entry.id   AF-T1IAV5-F1
#
_cell.length_a   1.000
_cell.length_b   1.000
_cell.length_c   1.000
_cell.angle_alpha   90.00
_cell.angle_beta   90.00
_cell.angle_gamma   90.00
#
_symmetry.space_group_name_H-M   'P 1'
#
loop_
_entity.id
_entity.type
_entity.pdbx_description
1 polymer ?
#
loop_
_entity_poly.entity_id
_entity_poly.type
_entity_poly.pdbx_seq_one_letter_code
_entity_poly.pdbx_strand_id
1 'polypeptide(L)' 'MNSQTQGLDKQEKLLADALSIVKEQAFEMKLNLDKGKLMDALKQASIMLSELRTSLLSPKSYYELCIL' A
#
# COMPACT_ATOMS: atom_id res chain seq x y z
N MET A 1 3.30 -18.88 26.46
CA MET A 1 3.83 -18.16 25.28
C MET A 1 2.84 -18.40 24.14
N ASN A 2 2.15 -17.39 23.58
CA ASN A 2 1.49 -17.45 22.25
C ASN A 2 0.60 -16.24 21.88
N SER A 3 0.35 -15.28 22.76
CA SER A 3 -0.56 -14.17 22.44
C SER A 3 0.08 -13.01 21.65
N GLN A 4 1.42 -12.91 21.60
CA GLN A 4 2.12 -11.80 20.92
C GLN A 4 2.45 -12.07 19.45
N THR A 5 2.56 -13.34 19.02
CA THR A 5 2.93 -13.72 17.65
C THR A 5 1.77 -13.53 16.65
N GLN A 6 0.54 -13.76 17.09
CA GLN A 6 -0.66 -13.69 16.23
C GLN A 6 -0.96 -12.28 15.68
N GLY A 7 -0.52 -11.23 16.38
CA GLY A 7 -0.69 -9.84 15.93
C GLY A 7 0.29 -9.45 14.81
N LEU A 8 1.51 -9.96 14.88
CA LEU A 8 2.57 -9.73 13.89
C LEU A 8 2.25 -10.41 12.56
N ASP A 9 1.86 -11.69 12.59
CA ASP A 9 1.50 -12.45 11.38
C ASP A 9 0.32 -11.79 10.62
N LYS A 10 -0.64 -11.23 11.37
CA LYS A 10 -1.78 -10.51 10.80
C LYS A 10 -1.36 -9.17 10.18
N GLN A 11 -0.40 -8.48 10.79
CA GLN A 11 0.14 -7.22 10.27
C GLN A 11 0.99 -7.46 9.01
N GLU A 12 1.82 -8.51 8.99
CA GLU A 12 2.60 -8.90 7.80
C GLU A 12 1.71 -9.27 6.63
N LYS A 13 0.62 -10.00 6.90
CA LYS A 13 -0.37 -10.32 5.87
C LYS A 13 -1.06 -9.08 5.31
N LEU A 14 -1.50 -8.16 6.18
CA LEU A 14 -2.10 -6.89 5.76
C LEU A 14 -1.11 -6.04 4.95
N LEU A 15 0.17 -6.03 5.33
CA LEU A 15 1.22 -5.35 4.58
C LEU A 15 1.43 -5.97 3.20
N ALA A 16 1.45 -7.29 3.11
CA ALA A 16 1.59 -8.00 1.84
C ALA A 16 0.40 -7.72 0.89
N ASP A 17 -0.81 -7.73 1.43
CA ASP A 17 -2.04 -7.43 0.67
C ASP A 17 -2.02 -5.98 0.17
N ALA A 18 -1.68 -5.01 1.03
CA ALA A 18 -1.54 -3.60 0.66
C ALA A 18 -0.45 -3.38 -0.41
N LEU A 19 0.71 -4.03 -0.26
CA LEU A 19 1.80 -3.96 -1.24
C LEU A 19 1.41 -4.54 -2.60
N SER A 20 0.58 -5.59 -2.63
CA SER A 20 0.06 -6.14 -3.89
C SER A 20 -0.80 -5.11 -4.60
N ILE A 21 -1.73 -4.47 -3.88
CA ILE A 21 -2.62 -3.44 -4.43
C ILE A 21 -1.80 -2.26 -4.95
N VAL A 22 -0.81 -1.79 -4.19
CA VAL A 22 0.07 -0.68 -4.61
C VAL A 22 0.79 -1.01 -5.91
N LYS A 23 1.32 -2.22 -6.07
CA LYS A 23 2.01 -2.64 -7.31
C LYS A 23 1.07 -2.69 -8.50
N GLU A 24 -0.13 -3.22 -8.32
CA GLU A 24 -1.15 -3.29 -9.38
C GLU A 24 -1.58 -1.88 -9.81
N GLN A 25 -1.93 -1.02 -8.85
CA GLN A 25 -2.36 0.35 -9.13
C GLN A 25 -1.24 1.20 -9.76
N ALA A 26 0.03 0.99 -9.36
CA ALA A 26 1.17 1.66 -9.99
C ALA A 26 1.34 1.26 -11.47
N PHE A 27 1.14 -0.02 -11.78
CA PHE A 27 1.20 -0.51 -13.16
C PHE A 27 0.07 0.08 -14.01
N GLU A 28 -1.16 0.05 -13.51
CA GLU A 28 -2.28 0.64 -14.24
C GLU A 28 -2.15 2.16 -14.38
N MET A 29 -1.62 2.85 -13.37
CA MET A 29 -1.35 4.29 -13.40
C MET A 29 -0.38 4.63 -14.52
N LYS A 30 0.72 3.89 -14.63
CA LYS A 30 1.68 4.05 -15.72
C LYS A 30 1.00 3.86 -17.08
N LEU A 31 0.20 2.80 -17.23
CA LEU A 31 -0.52 2.53 -18.48
C LEU A 31 -1.52 3.65 -18.84
N ASN A 32 -2.19 4.22 -17.84
CA ASN A 32 -3.13 5.32 -18.05
C ASN A 32 -2.41 6.63 -18.39
N LEU A 33 -1.25 6.90 -17.79
CA LEU A 33 -0.40 8.03 -18.17
C LEU A 33 0.09 7.89 -19.61
N ASP A 34 0.55 6.70 -20.02
CA ASP A 34 0.98 6.41 -21.39
C ASP A 34 -0.16 6.60 -22.41
N LYS A 35 -1.41 6.43 -21.99
CA LYS A 35 -2.63 6.63 -22.79
C LYS A 35 -3.20 8.05 -22.71
N GLY A 36 -2.57 8.97 -21.97
CA GLY A 36 -3.06 10.35 -21.77
C GLY A 36 -4.29 10.46 -20.85
N LYS A 37 -4.63 9.41 -20.10
CA LYS A 37 -5.79 9.36 -19.20
C LYS A 37 -5.43 9.85 -17.80
N LEU A 38 -5.18 11.16 -17.68
CA LEU A 38 -4.70 11.77 -16.44
C LEU A 38 -5.64 11.56 -15.24
N MET A 39 -6.96 11.72 -15.41
CA MET A 39 -7.94 11.50 -14.33
C MET A 39 -7.93 10.07 -13.80
N ASP A 40 -7.84 9.09 -14.69
CA ASP A 40 -7.81 7.67 -14.32
C ASP A 40 -6.51 7.32 -13.59
N ALA A 41 -5.37 7.86 -14.04
CA ALA A 41 -4.09 7.73 -13.36
C ALA A 41 -4.11 8.36 -11.95
N LEU A 42 -4.70 9.55 -11.80
CA LEU A 42 -4.84 10.20 -10.49
C LEU A 42 -5.76 9.44 -9.54
N LYS A 43 -6.82 8.82 -10.05
CA LYS A 43 -7.68 7.93 -9.27
C LYS A 43 -6.91 6.74 -8.72
N GLN A 44 -6.07 6.11 -9.53
CA GLN A 44 -5.23 4.99 -9.13
C GLN A 44 -4.18 5.42 -8.09
N ALA A 45 -3.56 6.59 -8.27
CA ALA A 45 -2.67 7.17 -7.27
C ALA A 45 -3.37 7.40 -5.92
N SER A 46 -4.61 7.90 -5.93
CA SER A 46 -5.40 8.11 -4.71
C SER A 46 -5.76 6.80 -3.99
N ILE A 47 -6.01 5.72 -4.73
CA ILE A 47 -6.26 4.38 -4.17
C ILE A 47 -4.96 3.88 -3.51
N MET A 48 -3.83 3.99 -4.21
CA MET A 48 -2.50 3.66 -3.71
C MET A 48 -2.18 4.36 -2.37
N LEU A 49 -2.40 5.68 -2.30
CA LEU A 49 -2.16 6.47 -1.10
C LEU A 49 -3.12 6.10 0.05
N SER A 50 -4.32 5.64 -0.28
CA SER A 50 -5.29 5.20 0.72
C SER A 50 -4.88 3.89 1.36
N GLU A 51 -4.33 2.95 0.59
CA GLU A 51 -3.81 1.66 1.09
C GLU A 51 -2.59 1.83 2.01
N LEU A 52 -1.73 2.82 1.71
CA LEU A 52 -0.61 3.20 2.57
C LEU A 52 -1.05 3.86 3.90
N ARG A 53 -2.31 4.31 3.98
CA ARG A 53 -2.88 4.96 5.17
C ARG A 53 -3.72 4.00 6.01
N THR A 54 -4.35 3.00 5.38
CA THR A 54 -5.08 1.92 6.07
C THR A 54 -4.17 0.84 6.64
N SER A 55 -2.91 0.78 6.22
CA SER A 55 -1.89 0.08 6.98
C SER A 55 -1.77 0.73 8.37
N LEU A 56 -2.48 0.16 9.35
CA LEU A 56 -2.37 0.37 10.80
C LEU A 56 -0.96 -0.05 11.26
N LEU A 57 0.05 0.60 10.70
CA LEU A 57 1.43 0.43 11.06
C LEU A 57 1.61 1.05 12.44
N SER A 58 2.17 0.28 13.38
CA SER A 58 2.75 0.88 14.57
C SER A 58 3.70 2.02 14.14
N PRO A 59 3.88 3.08 14.95
CA PRO A 59 4.70 4.24 14.58
C PRO A 59 6.09 3.87 14.02
N LYS A 60 6.64 2.72 14.43
CA LYS A 60 7.92 2.19 13.96
C LYS A 60 7.89 1.74 12.50
N SER A 61 6.85 1.06 12.06
CA SER A 61 6.74 0.53 10.69
C SER A 61 6.30 1.61 9.68
N TYR A 62 5.61 2.66 10.14
CA TYR A 62 5.33 3.85 9.32
C TYR A 62 6.62 4.63 9.00
N TYR A 63 7.54 4.72 9.97
CA TYR A 63 8.84 5.39 9.79
C TYR A 63 9.77 4.66 8.83
N GLU A 64 9.80 3.33 8.83
CA GLU A 64 10.62 2.56 7.88
C GLU A 64 10.11 2.71 6.43
N LEU A 65 8.80 2.85 6.23
CA LEU A 65 8.22 3.00 4.90
C LEU A 65 8.30 4.42 4.34
N CYS A 66 8.35 5.45 5.19
CA CYS A 66 8.39 6.86 4.77
C CYS A 66 9.80 7.33 4.35
N ILE A 67 10.84 6.55 4.63
CA ILE A 67 12.25 6.84 4.30
C ILE A 67 12.70 6.13 2.99
N LEU A 68 11.91 5.19 2.48
CA LEU A 68 12.13 4.49 1.19
C LEU A 68 11.36 5.18 0.06
#